data_AF-A0A0L0SIX5-F1
#
_entry.id   AF-A0A0L0SIX5-F1
#
_cell.length_a   1.000
_cell.length_b   1.000
_cell.length_c   1.000
_cell.angle_alpha   90.00
_cell.angle_beta   90.00
_cell.angle_gamma   90.00
#
_symmetry.space_group_name_H-M   'P 1'
#
loop_
_entity.id
_entity.type
_entity.pdbx_description
1 polymer ?
#
loop_
_entity_poly.entity_id
_entity_poly.type
_entity_poly.pdbx_seq_one_letter_code
_entity_poly.pdbx_strand_id
1 'polypeptide(L)'
;MARFLAQVAALLRNNALILQRSPFQLALAVLSPLIFLLVAALASTALSSSFSATGATTDTSHPAAVPLSFPECTNALGRCRPRLLYAPNNVYHARIMHAVADGMGLSSSSTDDVRSFAALDELAQYLLEQQIKLTSDRNFNFGIGFTTFFGAHAPRSLDEAGALVERVNGTHYSTLTVESSGLFSSGRDMFLPGIATVSPPLLLKTHLDWANIKTRSEMKGKSAPSLDIKVSGWPTPENASTRMGNAFTDAFLFFGYCPMFLIILSMVGSDKYMGLLTVLRKLGMSEAAYWVASFVTLVVLVVVSALLSMLAIPAYPATFPLSNASAAITFVAQFAAGLQLVSFGLVLVAGLTQQYAVNALAGLLLMASILCSALLGFLDSVSGAGIMPKTPLGFFVGFSSASALGWILEILFPVLAHGKLVFDVSSAVPLLFVSVLVACD
;
A
#
# COMPACT_ATOMS: atom_id res chain seq x y z
N MET A 1 39.98 -7.90 14.39
CA MET A 1 39.22 -7.07 13.43
C MET A 1 40.01 -6.75 12.15
N ALA A 2 41.20 -6.14 12.21
CA ALA A 2 41.99 -5.77 11.02
C ALA A 2 42.27 -6.94 10.04
N ARG A 3 42.64 -8.12 10.55
CA ARG A 3 42.86 -9.32 9.71
C ARG A 3 41.61 -9.78 8.96
N PHE A 4 40.44 -9.67 9.58
CA PHE A 4 39.16 -10.03 8.96
C PHE A 4 38.83 -9.08 7.81
N LEU A 5 38.97 -7.76 8.03
CA LEU A 5 38.73 -6.77 6.97
C LEU A 5 39.69 -6.94 5.78
N ALA A 6 40.95 -7.28 6.04
CA ALA A 6 41.91 -7.58 4.98
C ALA A 6 41.51 -8.82 4.17
N GLN A 7 41.00 -9.87 4.83
CA GLN A 7 40.47 -11.06 4.15
C GLN A 7 39.25 -10.72 3.28
N VAL A 8 38.30 -9.94 3.80
CA VAL A 8 37.12 -9.48 3.04
C VAL A 8 37.55 -8.66 1.82
N ALA A 9 38.48 -7.71 1.97
CA ALA A 9 38.97 -6.89 0.86
C ALA A 9 39.65 -7.73 -0.25
N ALA A 10 40.44 -8.74 0.13
CA ALA A 10 41.06 -9.64 -0.84
C ALA A 10 40.02 -10.45 -1.62
N LEU A 11 38.98 -10.95 -0.94
CA LEU A 11 37.90 -11.70 -1.56
C LEU A 11 37.02 -10.81 -2.45
N LEU A 12 36.74 -9.56 -2.05
CA LEU A 12 36.04 -8.59 -2.90
C LEU A 12 36.79 -8.35 -4.21
N ARG A 13 38.13 -8.21 -4.15
CA ARG A 13 38.95 -8.08 -5.36
C ARG A 13 38.88 -9.33 -6.24
N ASN A 14 38.88 -10.51 -5.63
CA ASN A 14 38.72 -11.76 -6.38
C ASN A 14 37.35 -11.85 -7.07
N ASN A 15 36.27 -11.52 -6.35
CA ASN A 15 34.92 -11.51 -6.90
C ASN A 15 34.79 -10.51 -8.06
N ALA A 16 35.40 -9.33 -7.94
CA ALA A 16 35.46 -8.36 -9.03
C ALA A 16 36.18 -8.91 -10.27
N LEU A 17 37.30 -9.63 -10.09
CA LEU A 17 38.02 -10.28 -11.20
C LEU A 17 37.19 -11.40 -11.85
N ILE A 18 36.45 -12.18 -11.08
CA ILE A 18 35.54 -13.21 -11.61
C ILE A 18 34.47 -12.56 -12.48
N LEU A 19 33.81 -11.51 -11.98
CA LEU A 19 32.79 -10.76 -12.73
C LEU A 19 33.36 -10.09 -13.98
N GLN A 20 34.61 -9.61 -13.92
CA GLN A 20 35.28 -9.00 -15.07
C GLN A 20 35.61 -10.02 -16.18
N ARG A 21 35.82 -11.30 -15.84
CA ARG A 21 36.07 -12.36 -16.82
C ARG A 21 34.83 -12.75 -17.62
N SER A 22 33.64 -12.49 -17.10
CA SER A 22 32.37 -12.73 -17.78
C SER A 22 31.56 -11.43 -17.97
N PRO A 23 32.08 -10.47 -18.76
CA PRO A 23 31.45 -9.15 -18.91
C PRO A 23 30.02 -9.23 -19.45
N PHE A 24 29.71 -10.24 -20.25
CA PHE A 24 28.36 -10.49 -20.75
C PHE A 24 27.39 -10.90 -19.62
N GLN A 25 27.80 -11.78 -18.70
CA GLN A 25 26.96 -12.17 -17.57
C GLN A 25 26.74 -10.99 -16.62
N LEU A 26 27.80 -10.22 -16.36
CA LEU A 26 27.72 -9.00 -15.57
C LEU A 26 26.74 -8.00 -16.20
N ALA A 27 26.87 -7.74 -17.51
CA ALA A 27 25.95 -6.86 -18.23
C ALA A 27 24.51 -7.37 -18.17
N LEU A 28 24.29 -8.67 -18.34
CA LEU A 28 22.97 -9.29 -18.23
C LEU A 28 22.39 -9.09 -16.83
N ALA A 29 23.13 -9.36 -15.75
CA ALA A 29 22.62 -9.19 -14.39
C ALA A 29 22.33 -7.74 -14.03
N VAL A 30 23.10 -6.80 -14.56
CA VAL A 30 22.95 -5.37 -14.26
C VAL A 30 21.82 -4.75 -15.10
N LEU A 31 21.70 -5.11 -16.39
CA LEU A 31 20.73 -4.53 -17.32
C LEU A 31 19.40 -5.28 -17.35
N SER A 32 19.34 -6.55 -16.95
CA SER A 32 18.12 -7.35 -17.06
C SER A 32 16.96 -6.78 -16.26
N PRO A 33 17.10 -6.30 -15.00
CA PRO A 33 15.98 -5.68 -14.27
C PRO A 33 15.38 -4.49 -15.02
N LEU A 34 16.23 -3.65 -15.61
CA LEU A 34 15.84 -2.52 -16.44
C LEU A 34 15.09 -2.97 -17.71
N ILE A 35 15.66 -3.93 -18.45
CA ILE A 35 15.07 -4.43 -19.70
C ILE A 35 13.70 -5.04 -19.42
N PHE A 36 13.58 -5.89 -18.40
CA PHE A 36 12.31 -6.54 -18.07
C PHE A 36 11.27 -5.59 -17.49
N LEU A 37 11.67 -4.49 -16.82
CA LEU A 37 10.74 -3.42 -16.48
C LEU A 37 10.19 -2.69 -17.71
N LEU A 38 11.03 -2.43 -18.72
CA LEU A 38 10.56 -1.87 -19.99
C LEU A 38 9.63 -2.83 -20.71
N VAL A 39 9.96 -4.13 -20.72
CA VAL A 39 9.06 -5.17 -21.24
C VAL A 39 7.77 -5.20 -20.43
N ALA A 40 7.81 -5.06 -19.10
CA ALA A 40 6.62 -5.01 -18.26
C ALA A 40 5.70 -3.85 -18.62
N ALA A 41 6.27 -2.67 -18.84
CA ALA A 41 5.51 -1.49 -19.25
C ALA A 41 4.85 -1.66 -20.63
N LEU A 42 5.57 -2.24 -21.59
CA LEU A 42 5.02 -2.54 -22.92
C LEU A 42 3.96 -3.65 -22.84
N ALA A 43 4.22 -4.70 -22.07
CA ALA A 43 3.28 -5.81 -21.88
C ALA A 43 2.01 -5.36 -21.17
N SER A 44 2.11 -4.50 -20.15
CA SER A 44 0.93 -4.02 -19.41
C SER A 44 0.02 -3.18 -20.30
N THR A 45 0.57 -2.30 -21.14
CA THR A 45 -0.20 -1.53 -22.12
C THR A 45 -0.83 -2.40 -23.21
N ALA A 46 -0.11 -3.42 -23.69
CA ALA A 46 -0.65 -4.36 -24.67
C ALA A 46 -1.78 -5.22 -24.06
N LEU A 47 -1.59 -5.71 -22.83
CA LEU A 47 -2.59 -6.48 -22.08
C LEU A 47 -3.83 -5.64 -21.76
N SER A 48 -3.66 -4.40 -21.29
CA SER A 48 -4.78 -3.52 -20.97
C SER A 48 -5.62 -3.22 -22.21
N SER A 49 -4.97 -2.98 -23.37
CA SER A 49 -5.68 -2.78 -24.65
C SER A 49 -6.43 -4.03 -25.11
N SER A 50 -5.88 -5.21 -24.86
CA SER A 50 -6.53 -6.49 -25.17
C SER A 50 -7.74 -6.74 -24.27
N PHE A 51 -7.62 -6.45 -22.97
CA PHE A 51 -8.73 -6.56 -22.02
C PHE A 51 -9.86 -5.56 -22.30
N SER A 52 -9.53 -4.34 -22.74
CA SER A 52 -10.57 -3.38 -23.15
C SER A 52 -11.27 -3.80 -24.45
N ALA A 53 -10.52 -4.34 -25.43
CA ALA A 53 -11.08 -4.75 -26.71
C ALA A 53 -11.97 -6.00 -26.63
N THR A 54 -11.70 -6.90 -25.68
CA THR A 54 -12.44 -8.16 -25.53
C THR A 54 -13.75 -8.03 -24.74
N GLY A 55 -14.09 -6.84 -24.22
CA GLY A 55 -15.30 -6.65 -23.42
C GLY A 55 -15.29 -7.44 -22.10
N ALA A 56 -14.11 -7.88 -21.64
CA ALA A 56 -13.94 -8.56 -20.35
C ALA A 56 -14.34 -7.66 -19.16
N THR A 57 -14.46 -6.35 -19.40
CA THR A 57 -15.20 -5.42 -18.56
C THR A 57 -16.66 -5.42 -19.02
N THR A 58 -17.53 -6.11 -18.28
CA THR A 58 -18.97 -6.11 -18.54
C THR A 58 -19.53 -4.69 -18.70
N ASP A 59 -20.57 -4.56 -19.51
CA ASP A 59 -21.29 -3.33 -19.82
C ASP A 59 -21.66 -2.58 -18.52
N THR A 60 -20.84 -1.58 -18.20
CA THR A 60 -20.96 -0.71 -17.02
C THR A 60 -21.57 0.63 -17.40
N SER A 61 -22.25 0.69 -18.57
CA SER A 61 -22.80 1.95 -19.09
C SER A 61 -23.68 2.66 -18.06
N HIS A 62 -24.39 1.95 -17.18
CA HIS A 62 -25.11 2.51 -16.02
C HIS A 62 -25.03 1.61 -14.76
N PRO A 63 -24.06 1.80 -13.83
CA PRO A 63 -24.12 1.10 -12.55
C PRO A 63 -25.30 1.65 -11.73
N ALA A 64 -26.08 0.77 -11.12
CA ALA A 64 -27.10 1.19 -10.15
C ALA A 64 -26.40 2.01 -9.05
N ALA A 65 -26.73 3.29 -8.95
CA ALA A 65 -26.27 4.12 -7.85
C ALA A 65 -26.79 3.52 -6.54
N VAL A 66 -25.88 2.95 -5.74
CA VAL A 66 -26.25 2.42 -4.44
C VAL A 66 -26.22 3.60 -3.46
N PRO A 67 -27.32 3.88 -2.74
CA PRO A 67 -27.31 4.90 -1.71
C PRO A 67 -26.27 4.54 -0.64
N LEU A 68 -25.44 5.51 -0.28
CA LEU A 68 -24.47 5.40 0.79
C LEU A 68 -25.21 5.31 2.13
N SER A 69 -25.40 4.11 2.68
CA SER A 69 -25.92 3.90 4.03
C SER A 69 -25.00 2.99 4.84
N PHE A 70 -24.96 3.21 6.16
CA PHE A 70 -24.37 2.21 7.05
C PHE A 70 -25.21 0.93 7.00
N PRO A 71 -24.58 -0.25 7.05
CA PRO A 71 -25.32 -1.51 7.09
C PRO A 71 -26.28 -1.51 8.28
N GLU A 72 -27.55 -1.85 8.03
CA GLU A 72 -28.55 -1.97 9.08
C GLU A 72 -28.06 -2.96 10.15
N CYS A 73 -28.00 -2.48 11.40
CA CYS A 73 -27.47 -3.25 12.50
C CYS A 73 -28.52 -4.28 12.96
N THR A 74 -28.48 -5.48 12.42
CA THR A 74 -29.39 -6.58 12.81
C THR A 74 -29.07 -7.20 14.18
N ASN A 75 -27.91 -6.88 14.75
CA ASN A 75 -27.45 -7.44 16.03
C ASN A 75 -27.89 -6.57 17.21
N ALA A 76 -28.51 -7.19 18.23
CA ALA A 76 -28.93 -6.57 19.48
C ALA A 76 -27.81 -5.86 20.28
N LEU A 77 -26.54 -6.11 19.92
CA LEU A 77 -25.35 -5.54 20.56
C LEU A 77 -24.83 -4.25 19.88
N GLY A 78 -25.42 -3.78 18.77
CA GLY A 78 -25.09 -2.48 18.17
C GLY A 78 -23.66 -2.31 17.62
N ARG A 79 -22.85 -3.38 17.54
CA ARG A 79 -21.42 -3.36 17.16
C ARG A 79 -21.12 -2.80 15.75
N CYS A 80 -22.14 -2.71 14.90
CA CYS A 80 -22.02 -2.18 13.54
C CYS A 80 -22.28 -0.66 13.46
N ARG A 81 -22.69 -0.01 14.57
CA ARG A 81 -22.87 1.45 14.64
C ARG A 81 -21.55 2.17 14.92
N PRO A 82 -21.22 3.25 14.19
CA PRO A 82 -20.04 4.03 14.47
C PRO A 82 -20.17 4.79 15.80
N ARG A 83 -19.04 5.02 16.46
CA ARG A 83 -18.92 5.92 17.61
C ARG A 83 -18.17 7.18 17.21
N LEU A 84 -18.76 8.33 17.48
CA LEU A 84 -18.20 9.64 17.18
C LEU A 84 -17.68 10.29 18.46
N LEU A 85 -16.37 10.45 18.55
CA LEU A 85 -15.68 11.13 19.63
C LEU A 85 -15.17 12.46 19.07
N TYR A 86 -15.60 13.60 19.61
CA TYR A 86 -15.26 14.89 19.02
C TYR A 86 -14.91 15.96 20.04
N ALA A 87 -14.07 16.91 19.64
CA ALA A 87 -13.72 18.09 20.43
C ALA A 87 -14.22 19.35 19.71
N PRO A 88 -15.38 19.93 20.10
CA PRO A 88 -15.89 21.14 19.49
C PRO A 88 -15.13 22.37 20.00
N ASN A 89 -14.61 23.20 19.10
CA ASN A 89 -14.01 24.48 19.52
C ASN A 89 -15.05 25.55 19.92
N ASN A 90 -16.33 25.36 19.56
CA ASN A 90 -17.41 26.31 19.80
C ASN A 90 -18.80 25.68 19.56
N VAL A 91 -19.86 26.46 19.79
CA VAL A 91 -21.26 26.04 19.60
C VAL A 91 -21.58 25.69 18.14
N TYR A 92 -20.89 26.32 17.19
CA TYR A 92 -21.03 26.03 15.76
C TYR A 92 -20.56 24.59 15.42
N HIS A 93 -19.39 24.18 15.91
CA HIS A 93 -18.87 22.81 15.69
C HIS A 93 -19.72 21.75 16.42
N ALA A 94 -20.24 22.06 17.60
CA ALA A 94 -21.18 21.18 18.28
C ALA A 94 -22.45 20.96 17.44
N ARG A 95 -22.99 22.02 16.84
CA ARG A 95 -24.16 21.94 15.95
C ARG A 95 -23.89 21.08 14.71
N ILE A 96 -22.70 21.17 14.10
CA ILE A 96 -22.30 20.28 13.00
C ILE A 96 -22.36 18.83 13.45
N MET A 97 -21.79 18.50 14.61
CA MET A 97 -21.76 17.12 15.11
C MET A 97 -23.14 16.58 15.49
N HIS A 98 -24.07 17.44 15.95
CA HIS A 98 -25.47 17.06 16.10
C HIS A 98 -26.11 16.71 14.74
N ALA A 99 -25.89 17.54 13.72
CA ALA A 99 -26.41 17.26 12.38
C ALA A 99 -25.79 15.98 11.74
N VAL A 100 -24.52 15.68 12.04
CA VAL A 100 -23.88 14.41 11.65
C VAL A 100 -24.55 13.24 12.38
N ALA A 101 -24.74 13.34 13.70
CA ALA A 101 -25.37 12.29 14.49
C ALA A 101 -26.79 11.99 14.00
N ASP A 102 -27.60 13.03 13.79
CA ASP A 102 -28.97 12.90 13.27
C ASP A 102 -28.98 12.27 11.86
N GLY A 103 -28.07 12.71 10.99
CA GLY A 103 -27.93 12.18 9.63
C GLY A 103 -27.49 10.72 9.58
N MET A 104 -26.82 10.24 10.62
CA MET A 104 -26.35 8.85 10.77
C MET A 104 -27.29 7.99 11.64
N GLY A 105 -28.41 8.55 12.13
CA GLY A 105 -29.32 7.85 13.05
C GLY A 105 -28.71 7.53 14.41
N LEU A 106 -27.69 8.29 14.84
CA LEU A 106 -27.00 8.13 16.11
C LEU A 106 -27.69 8.97 17.19
N SER A 107 -27.74 8.46 18.42
CA SER A 107 -28.31 9.21 19.53
C SER A 107 -27.31 10.25 20.03
N SER A 108 -27.53 11.52 19.70
CA SER A 108 -26.69 12.63 20.19
C SER A 108 -26.80 12.87 21.70
N SER A 109 -27.82 12.32 22.35
CA SER A 109 -27.99 12.30 23.81
C SER A 109 -27.31 11.13 24.50
N SER A 110 -26.83 10.14 23.75
CA SER A 110 -26.14 8.96 24.29
C SER A 110 -24.64 9.11 24.17
N THR A 111 -23.94 9.05 25.31
CA THR A 111 -22.47 9.05 25.36
C THR A 111 -21.84 7.81 24.72
N ASP A 112 -22.64 6.79 24.42
CA ASP A 112 -22.17 5.57 23.77
C ASP A 112 -22.00 5.71 22.26
N ASP A 113 -22.82 6.54 21.62
CA ASP A 113 -22.79 6.79 20.17
C ASP A 113 -22.00 8.06 19.84
N VAL A 114 -22.23 9.14 20.60
CA VAL A 114 -21.64 10.45 20.35
C VAL A 114 -21.14 11.03 21.67
N ARG A 115 -19.83 11.32 21.75
CA ARG A 115 -19.22 11.89 22.95
C ARG A 115 -18.39 13.12 22.60
N SER A 116 -18.68 14.23 23.29
CA SER A 116 -17.89 15.45 23.23
C SER A 116 -16.80 15.47 24.29
N PHE A 117 -15.71 16.17 23.98
CA PHE A 117 -14.60 16.49 24.88
C PHE A 117 -14.39 18.00 24.88
N ALA A 118 -13.97 18.58 26.01
CA ALA A 118 -13.87 20.04 26.10
C ALA A 118 -12.71 20.58 25.26
N ALA A 119 -11.65 19.79 25.11
CA ALA A 119 -10.47 20.15 24.33
C ALA A 119 -9.98 18.99 23.45
N LEU A 120 -9.20 19.34 22.41
CA LEU A 120 -8.57 18.37 21.52
C LEU A 120 -7.59 17.46 22.27
N ASP A 121 -6.87 18.01 23.26
CA ASP A 121 -5.91 17.25 24.07
C ASP A 121 -6.60 16.19 24.93
N GLU A 122 -7.78 16.51 25.48
CA GLU A 122 -8.59 15.54 26.24
C GLU A 122 -9.10 14.40 25.35
N LEU A 123 -9.52 14.72 24.12
CA LEU A 123 -9.91 13.72 23.13
C LEU A 123 -8.71 12.83 22.77
N ALA A 124 -7.55 13.41 22.50
CA ALA A 124 -6.34 12.68 22.17
C ALA A 124 -5.90 11.75 23.31
N GLN A 125 -5.91 12.25 24.55
CA GLN A 125 -5.59 11.45 25.73
C GLN A 125 -6.58 10.30 25.92
N TYR A 126 -7.88 10.55 25.79
CA TYR A 126 -8.90 9.50 25.90
C TYR A 126 -8.76 8.41 24.83
N LEU A 127 -8.48 8.81 23.58
CA LEU A 127 -8.26 7.86 22.48
C LEU A 127 -7.04 6.98 22.71
N LEU A 128 -5.97 7.52 23.30
CA LEU A 128 -4.77 6.77 23.68
C LEU A 128 -5.04 5.81 24.84
N GLU A 129 -5.68 6.28 25.91
CA GLU A 129 -5.91 5.48 27.12
C GLU A 129 -6.94 4.36 26.92
N GLN A 130 -7.96 4.61 26.10
CA GLN A 130 -9.07 3.67 25.89
C GLN A 130 -8.97 2.88 24.60
N GLN A 131 -7.84 2.91 23.89
CA GLN A 131 -7.69 2.32 22.56
C GLN A 131 -8.15 0.86 22.51
N ILE A 132 -7.69 0.03 23.45
CA ILE A 132 -8.01 -1.42 23.53
C ILE A 132 -9.52 -1.63 23.77
N LYS A 133 -10.13 -0.80 24.62
CA LYS A 133 -11.55 -0.90 24.96
C LYS A 133 -12.43 -0.42 23.81
N LEU A 134 -12.04 0.66 23.14
CA LEU A 134 -12.77 1.22 21.99
C LEU A 134 -12.82 0.21 20.85
N THR A 135 -11.71 -0.46 20.55
CA THR A 135 -11.64 -1.49 19.50
C THR A 135 -12.34 -2.79 19.87
N SER A 136 -12.44 -3.13 21.15
CA SER A 136 -13.22 -4.30 21.60
C SER A 136 -14.72 -4.08 21.60
N ASP A 137 -15.16 -2.84 21.89
CA ASP A 137 -16.58 -2.51 22.05
C ASP A 137 -17.28 -2.31 20.70
N ARG A 138 -16.60 -1.66 19.74
CA ARG A 138 -17.17 -1.33 18.42
C ARG A 138 -16.13 -1.44 17.32
N ASN A 139 -16.61 -1.80 16.13
CA ASN A 139 -15.77 -1.93 14.94
C ASN A 139 -15.32 -0.58 14.37
N PHE A 140 -16.07 0.50 14.64
CA PHE A 140 -15.82 1.81 14.05
C PHE A 140 -15.85 2.90 15.13
N ASN A 141 -14.69 3.49 15.40
CA ASN A 141 -14.54 4.61 16.33
C ASN A 141 -13.79 5.74 15.63
N PHE A 142 -14.37 6.94 15.65
CA PHE A 142 -13.84 8.11 14.98
C PHE A 142 -13.57 9.24 15.95
N GLY A 143 -12.33 9.72 15.99
CA GLY A 143 -11.93 10.96 16.64
C GLY A 143 -12.03 12.13 15.67
N ILE A 144 -12.73 13.20 16.02
CA ILE A 144 -12.97 14.36 15.16
C ILE A 144 -12.52 15.63 15.87
N GLY A 145 -11.49 16.28 15.32
CA GLY A 145 -11.01 17.58 15.77
C GLY A 145 -11.36 18.67 14.76
N PHE A 146 -11.84 19.82 15.22
CA PHE A 146 -12.06 20.98 14.36
C PHE A 146 -10.86 21.93 14.43
N THR A 147 -10.49 22.52 13.30
CA THR A 147 -9.36 23.47 13.20
C THR A 147 -9.77 24.84 12.64
N THR A 148 -11.05 25.04 12.35
CA THR A 148 -11.59 26.34 11.92
C THR A 148 -11.33 27.42 12.97
N PHE A 149 -10.58 28.46 12.58
CA PHE A 149 -10.20 29.56 13.46
C PHE A 149 -11.25 30.69 13.44
N PHE A 150 -11.88 30.94 14.60
CA PHE A 150 -12.69 32.14 14.86
C PHE A 150 -11.92 33.20 15.67
N GLY A 151 -10.61 33.01 15.90
CA GLY A 151 -9.78 33.90 16.71
C GLY A 151 -10.20 33.97 18.19
N ALA A 152 -9.87 35.07 18.89
CA ALA A 152 -10.23 35.32 20.29
C ALA A 152 -11.76 35.48 20.54
N HIS A 153 -12.57 35.39 19.48
CA HIS A 153 -14.02 35.58 19.51
C HIS A 153 -14.73 34.32 18.99
N ALA A 154 -14.44 33.17 19.61
CA ALA A 154 -15.19 31.96 19.35
C ALA A 154 -16.68 32.19 19.69
N PRO A 155 -17.61 31.93 18.76
CA PRO A 155 -19.04 32.22 18.98
C PRO A 155 -19.59 31.37 20.11
N ARG A 156 -20.28 32.03 21.05
CA ARG A 156 -20.93 31.41 22.22
C ARG A 156 -22.39 31.07 21.96
N SER A 157 -22.97 31.60 20.88
CA SER A 157 -24.31 31.29 20.41
C SER A 157 -24.33 31.03 18.91
N LEU A 158 -25.41 30.42 18.40
CA LEU A 158 -25.60 30.21 16.97
C LEU A 158 -25.81 31.54 16.22
N ASP A 159 -26.41 32.53 16.87
CA ASP A 159 -26.62 33.86 16.29
C ASP A 159 -25.29 34.61 16.08
N GLU A 160 -24.38 34.52 17.06
CA GLU A 160 -23.01 35.04 16.92
C GLU A 160 -22.23 34.29 15.83
N ALA A 161 -22.42 32.97 15.74
CA ALA A 161 -21.78 32.15 14.71
C ALA A 161 -22.23 32.55 13.30
N GLY A 162 -23.53 32.81 13.10
CA GLY A 162 -24.09 33.21 11.81
C GLY A 162 -23.38 34.42 11.20
N ALA A 163 -23.13 35.46 12.00
CA ALA A 163 -22.43 36.67 11.56
C ALA A 163 -20.94 36.44 11.22
N LEU A 164 -20.30 35.46 11.88
CA LEU A 164 -18.88 35.13 11.68
C LEU A 164 -18.66 34.15 10.52
N VAL A 165 -19.61 33.26 10.25
CA VAL A 165 -19.54 32.22 9.21
C VAL A 165 -19.47 32.81 7.79
N GLU A 166 -19.88 34.06 7.60
CA GLU A 166 -19.66 34.79 6.34
C GLU A 166 -18.20 35.21 6.13
N ARG A 167 -17.45 35.42 7.21
CA ARG A 167 -16.05 35.88 7.18
C ARG A 167 -15.05 34.75 7.09
N VAL A 168 -15.45 33.51 7.42
CA VAL A 168 -14.57 32.34 7.41
C VAL A 168 -14.70 31.57 6.10
N ASN A 169 -13.56 31.30 5.46
CA ASN A 169 -13.48 30.57 4.19
C ASN A 169 -13.56 29.04 4.39
N GLY A 170 -14.65 28.57 5.01
CA GLY A 170 -14.93 27.15 5.22
C GLY A 170 -14.64 26.64 6.62
N THR A 171 -15.08 25.41 6.88
CA THR A 171 -14.88 24.71 8.16
C THR A 171 -13.87 23.59 7.92
N HIS A 172 -12.79 23.58 8.68
CA HIS A 172 -11.74 22.56 8.59
C HIS A 172 -11.86 21.59 9.77
N TYR A 173 -11.73 20.31 9.48
CA TYR A 173 -11.75 19.23 10.44
C TYR A 173 -10.68 18.18 10.13
N SER A 174 -10.26 17.44 11.14
CA SER A 174 -9.37 16.29 11.05
C SER A 174 -10.07 15.09 11.63
N THR A 175 -10.00 13.96 10.94
CA THR A 175 -10.55 12.68 11.39
C THR A 175 -9.41 11.72 11.72
N LEU A 176 -9.60 10.98 12.81
CA LEU A 176 -8.74 9.89 13.25
C LEU A 176 -9.60 8.64 13.35
N THR A 177 -9.19 7.55 12.71
CA THR A 177 -9.89 6.26 12.84
C THR A 177 -9.10 5.38 13.80
N VAL A 178 -9.77 4.82 14.80
CA VAL A 178 -9.18 3.82 15.68
C VAL A 178 -9.55 2.44 15.15
N GLU A 179 -8.61 1.79 14.48
CA GLU A 179 -8.81 0.46 13.89
C GLU A 179 -8.53 -0.67 14.88
N SER A 180 -9.22 -1.80 14.69
CA SER A 180 -9.02 -3.03 15.50
C SER A 180 -7.62 -3.63 15.40
N SER A 181 -6.81 -3.18 14.43
CA SER A 181 -5.40 -3.55 14.24
C SER A 181 -4.44 -2.89 15.24
N GLY A 182 -4.90 -1.96 16.08
CA GLY A 182 -4.09 -1.34 17.14
C GLY A 182 -3.18 -0.20 16.66
N LEU A 183 -3.32 0.28 15.41
CA LEU A 183 -2.58 1.40 14.86
C LEU A 183 -3.49 2.63 14.63
N PHE A 184 -2.97 3.82 14.93
CA PHE A 184 -3.62 5.09 14.58
C PHE A 184 -3.36 5.41 13.12
N SER A 185 -4.42 5.45 12.31
CA SER A 185 -4.36 5.95 10.94
C SER A 185 -4.76 7.43 10.95
N SER A 186 -3.78 8.32 10.70
CA SER A 186 -4.10 9.71 10.35
C SER A 186 -4.77 9.68 8.98
N GLY A 187 -5.90 10.36 8.80
CA GLY A 187 -6.75 10.30 7.59
C GLY A 187 -6.13 10.74 6.26
N ARG A 188 -4.81 10.69 6.09
CA ARG A 188 -4.10 10.90 4.82
C ARG A 188 -3.99 9.63 3.97
N ASP A 189 -4.14 8.43 4.55
CA ASP A 189 -3.74 7.19 3.87
C ASP A 189 -4.89 6.23 3.50
N MET A 190 -6.15 6.67 3.49
CA MET A 190 -7.29 5.83 3.07
C MET A 190 -7.88 6.17 1.71
N PHE A 191 -7.08 6.80 0.84
CA PHE A 191 -7.39 6.76 -0.59
C PHE A 191 -6.95 5.40 -1.13
N LEU A 192 -7.83 4.40 -1.03
CA LEU A 192 -7.80 3.35 -2.03
C LEU A 192 -8.08 4.04 -3.37
N PRO A 193 -7.13 4.04 -4.29
CA PRO A 193 -7.13 4.91 -5.45
C PRO A 193 -7.98 4.27 -6.53
N GLY A 194 -9.03 4.96 -6.95
CA GLY A 194 -9.89 4.51 -8.06
C GLY A 194 -11.01 3.54 -7.68
N ILE A 195 -11.25 3.28 -6.39
CA ILE A 195 -12.52 2.70 -5.95
C ILE A 195 -13.05 3.51 -4.77
N ALA A 196 -14.10 4.28 -4.99
CA ALA A 196 -14.96 4.71 -3.89
C ALA A 196 -15.75 3.49 -3.42
N THR A 197 -15.07 2.56 -2.75
CA THR A 197 -15.78 1.54 -1.97
C THR A 197 -16.48 2.28 -0.84
N VAL A 198 -17.69 1.84 -0.49
CA VAL A 198 -18.40 2.32 0.70
C VAL A 198 -17.52 2.01 1.91
N SER A 199 -16.67 2.96 2.29
CA SER A 199 -15.81 2.84 3.46
C SER A 199 -16.43 3.68 4.59
N PRO A 200 -16.43 3.17 5.83
CA PRO A 200 -16.93 3.92 6.99
C PRO A 200 -16.34 5.34 7.13
N PRO A 201 -15.05 5.59 6.80
CA PRO A 201 -14.48 6.95 6.78
C PRO A 201 -15.05 7.83 5.66
N LEU A 202 -15.29 7.29 4.45
CA LEU A 202 -15.90 8.05 3.35
C LEU A 202 -17.35 8.40 3.65
N LEU A 203 -18.10 7.48 4.27
CA LEU A 203 -19.45 7.74 4.80
C LEU A 203 -19.42 8.86 5.83
N LEU A 204 -18.54 8.78 6.83
CA LEU A 204 -18.42 9.81 7.86
C LEU A 204 -18.05 11.17 7.25
N LYS A 205 -17.08 11.21 6.32
CA LYS A 205 -16.69 12.43 5.61
C LYS A 205 -17.87 13.04 4.86
N THR A 206 -18.65 12.21 4.18
CA THR A 206 -19.84 12.63 3.43
C THR A 206 -20.89 13.25 4.36
N HIS A 207 -21.15 12.63 5.52
CA HIS A 207 -22.04 13.18 6.53
C HIS A 207 -21.49 14.46 7.17
N LEU A 208 -20.18 14.57 7.37
CA LEU A 208 -19.52 15.79 7.87
C LEU A 208 -19.65 16.96 6.89
N ASP A 209 -19.37 16.71 5.60
CA ASP A 209 -19.48 17.72 4.56
C ASP A 209 -20.94 18.16 4.37
N TRP A 210 -21.89 17.22 4.36
CA TRP A 210 -23.32 17.53 4.31
C TRP A 210 -23.79 18.31 5.54
N ALA A 211 -23.41 17.87 6.74
CA ALA A 211 -23.77 18.54 7.99
C ALA A 211 -23.22 19.97 8.03
N ASN A 212 -21.99 20.19 7.54
CA ASN A 212 -21.38 21.51 7.43
C ASN A 212 -22.15 22.42 6.46
N ILE A 213 -22.46 21.92 5.25
CA ILE A 213 -23.24 22.66 4.24
C ILE A 213 -24.64 23.00 4.77
N LYS A 214 -25.33 22.02 5.38
CA LYS A 214 -26.66 22.19 5.96
C LYS A 214 -26.64 23.24 7.08
N THR A 215 -25.76 23.06 8.06
CA THR A 215 -25.61 23.95 9.22
C THR A 215 -25.29 25.38 8.78
N ARG A 216 -24.42 25.55 7.77
CA ARG A 216 -24.10 26.87 7.20
C ARG A 216 -25.27 27.48 6.42
N SER A 217 -26.06 26.68 5.71
CA SER A 217 -27.23 27.15 4.95
C SER A 217 -28.34 27.60 5.89
N GLU A 218 -28.63 26.80 6.93
CA GLU A 218 -29.61 27.14 7.97
C GLU A 218 -29.25 28.44 8.69
N MET A 219 -27.98 28.65 9.05
CA MET A 219 -27.52 29.91 9.66
C MET A 219 -27.63 31.13 8.75
N LYS A 220 -27.64 30.92 7.43
CA LYS A 220 -27.86 31.99 6.45
C LYS A 220 -29.35 32.21 6.14
N GLY A 221 -30.25 31.53 6.85
CA GLY A 221 -31.68 31.55 6.58
C GLY A 221 -32.07 30.93 5.23
N LYS A 222 -31.21 30.07 4.67
CA LYS A 222 -31.43 29.38 3.39
C LYS A 222 -31.79 27.92 3.62
N SER A 223 -32.64 27.37 2.76
CA SER A 223 -32.87 25.93 2.73
C SER A 223 -31.57 25.21 2.35
N ALA A 224 -31.25 24.13 3.06
CA ALA A 224 -30.09 23.33 2.73
C ALA A 224 -30.26 22.71 1.33
N PRO A 225 -29.24 22.75 0.46
CA PRO A 225 -29.30 22.08 -0.83
C PRO A 225 -29.43 20.56 -0.62
N SER A 226 -30.26 19.90 -1.43
CA SER A 226 -30.32 18.45 -1.48
C SER A 226 -29.04 17.92 -2.12
N LEU A 227 -28.25 17.17 -1.36
CA LEU A 227 -27.01 16.57 -1.83
C LEU A 227 -27.25 15.08 -2.02
N ASP A 228 -27.57 14.66 -3.25
CA ASP A 228 -27.67 13.24 -3.61
C ASP A 228 -26.30 12.74 -4.07
N ILE A 229 -25.47 12.28 -3.12
CA ILE A 229 -24.15 11.72 -3.45
C ILE A 229 -24.35 10.25 -3.83
N LYS A 230 -24.35 10.03 -5.14
CA LYS A 230 -24.28 8.70 -5.74
C LYS A 230 -22.83 8.30 -5.93
N VAL A 231 -22.40 7.24 -5.27
CA VAL A 231 -21.07 6.66 -5.48
C VAL A 231 -21.23 5.45 -6.38
N SER A 232 -20.66 5.51 -7.58
CA SER A 232 -20.48 4.30 -8.39
C SER A 232 -19.33 3.51 -7.77
N GLY A 233 -19.65 2.43 -7.04
CA GLY A 233 -18.65 1.54 -6.43
C GLY A 233 -17.82 0.72 -7.42
N TRP A 234 -17.90 1.02 -8.73
CA TRP A 234 -17.21 0.30 -9.78
C TRP A 234 -16.09 1.15 -10.37
N PRO A 235 -14.86 0.61 -10.52
CA PRO A 235 -13.85 1.27 -11.34
C PRO A 235 -14.41 1.40 -12.76
N THR A 236 -14.18 2.54 -13.41
CA THR A 236 -14.48 2.66 -14.85
C THR A 236 -13.78 1.53 -15.62
N PRO A 237 -14.37 1.02 -16.71
CA PRO A 237 -13.82 -0.13 -17.46
C PRO A 237 -12.36 0.10 -17.90
N GLU A 238 -11.99 1.34 -18.21
CA GLU A 238 -10.61 1.77 -18.52
C GLU A 238 -9.62 1.57 -17.36
N ASN A 239 -10.09 1.73 -16.11
CA ASN A 239 -9.28 1.52 -14.91
C ASN A 239 -9.13 0.03 -14.58
N ALA A 240 -10.14 -0.80 -14.89
CA ALA A 240 -10.09 -2.23 -14.62
C ALA A 240 -9.10 -2.96 -15.55
N SER A 241 -9.13 -2.67 -16.87
CA SER A 241 -8.21 -3.28 -17.84
C SER A 241 -6.76 -2.88 -17.57
N THR A 242 -6.51 -1.61 -17.21
CA THR A 242 -5.19 -1.10 -16.84
C THR A 242 -4.67 -1.77 -15.58
N ARG A 243 -5.52 -1.97 -14.56
CA ARG A 243 -5.16 -2.72 -13.34
C ARG A 243 -4.79 -4.17 -13.64
N MET A 244 -5.58 -4.87 -14.45
CA MET A 244 -5.27 -6.24 -14.86
C MET A 244 -3.97 -6.36 -15.66
N GLY A 245 -3.67 -5.38 -16.52
CA GLY A 245 -2.38 -5.32 -17.23
C GLY A 245 -1.21 -5.08 -16.26
N ASN A 246 -1.39 -4.17 -15.30
CA ASN A 246 -0.37 -3.80 -14.32
C ASN A 246 -0.10 -4.90 -13.28
N ALA A 247 -1.05 -5.82 -13.06
CA ALA A 247 -0.91 -6.98 -12.19
C ALA A 247 0.32 -7.87 -12.48
N PHE A 248 0.79 -7.89 -13.72
CA PHE A 248 1.93 -8.70 -14.13
C PHE A 248 3.28 -8.04 -13.90
N THR A 249 3.31 -6.75 -13.49
CA THR A 249 4.54 -5.97 -13.35
C THR A 249 5.53 -6.64 -12.40
N ASP A 250 5.05 -7.22 -11.30
CA ASP A 250 5.89 -7.90 -10.33
C ASP A 250 6.54 -9.15 -10.89
N ALA A 251 5.78 -9.94 -11.63
CA ALA A 251 6.30 -11.14 -12.28
C ALA A 251 7.46 -10.80 -13.23
N PHE A 252 7.33 -9.72 -14.01
CA PHE A 252 8.42 -9.24 -14.87
C PHE A 252 9.60 -8.69 -14.08
N LEU A 253 9.37 -7.99 -12.97
CA LEU A 253 10.42 -7.50 -12.09
C LEU A 253 11.26 -8.65 -11.56
N PHE A 254 10.62 -9.71 -11.05
CA PHE A 254 11.32 -10.93 -10.60
C PHE A 254 12.05 -11.64 -11.72
N PHE A 255 11.44 -11.71 -12.91
CA PHE A 255 12.09 -12.27 -14.10
C PHE A 255 13.36 -11.50 -14.47
N GLY A 256 13.36 -10.17 -14.29
CA GLY A 256 14.52 -9.32 -14.51
C GLY A 256 15.70 -9.58 -13.57
N TYR A 257 15.45 -10.10 -12.36
CA TYR A 257 16.52 -10.48 -11.43
C TYR A 257 16.97 -11.95 -11.56
N CYS A 258 16.30 -12.78 -12.38
CA CYS A 258 16.70 -14.16 -12.61
C CYS A 258 18.17 -14.30 -13.07
N PRO A 259 18.70 -13.48 -14.01
CA PRO A 259 20.11 -13.54 -14.37
C PRO A 259 21.07 -13.29 -13.21
N MET A 260 20.75 -12.32 -12.34
CA MET A 260 21.54 -12.04 -11.15
C MET A 260 21.52 -13.23 -10.20
N PHE A 261 20.35 -13.83 -9.99
CA PHE A 261 20.21 -15.03 -9.19
C PHE A 261 21.03 -16.20 -9.75
N LEU A 262 21.03 -16.43 -11.07
CA LEU A 262 21.85 -17.46 -11.71
C LEU A 262 23.36 -17.22 -11.54
N ILE A 263 23.81 -15.96 -11.53
CA ILE A 263 25.21 -15.62 -11.23
C ILE A 263 25.56 -15.99 -9.79
N ILE A 264 24.65 -15.79 -8.83
CA ILE A 264 24.87 -16.18 -7.44
C ILE A 264 25.11 -17.69 -7.34
N LEU A 265 24.23 -18.46 -7.97
CA LEU A 265 24.31 -19.92 -7.96
C LEU A 265 25.57 -20.43 -8.68
N SER A 266 25.96 -19.77 -9.78
CA SER A 266 27.15 -20.18 -10.52
C SER A 266 28.43 -19.82 -9.77
N MET A 267 28.57 -18.58 -9.29
CA MET A 267 29.77 -18.08 -8.61
C MET A 267 29.95 -18.71 -7.24
N VAL A 268 28.95 -18.57 -6.35
CA VAL A 268 29.06 -19.05 -4.97
C VAL A 268 28.94 -20.58 -4.92
N GLY A 269 28.10 -21.15 -5.80
CA GLY A 269 27.96 -22.59 -5.92
C GLY A 269 29.24 -23.24 -6.44
N SER A 270 29.85 -22.74 -7.53
CA SER A 270 31.10 -23.34 -8.04
C SER A 270 32.20 -23.33 -6.99
N ASP A 271 32.36 -22.22 -6.27
CA ASP A 271 33.39 -22.09 -5.24
C ASP A 271 33.15 -23.05 -4.07
N LYS A 272 31.89 -23.19 -3.64
CA LYS A 272 31.52 -24.16 -2.60
C LYS A 272 31.78 -25.60 -3.05
N TYR A 273 31.27 -26.00 -4.21
CA TYR A 273 31.28 -27.39 -4.67
C TYR A 273 32.64 -27.86 -5.20
N MET A 274 33.48 -26.94 -5.68
CA MET A 274 34.89 -27.22 -5.99
C MET A 274 35.77 -27.32 -4.75
N GLY A 275 35.21 -27.13 -3.55
CA GLY A 275 35.92 -27.25 -2.28
C GLY A 275 36.82 -26.07 -1.95
N LEU A 276 36.63 -24.90 -2.59
CA LEU A 276 37.41 -23.69 -2.32
C LEU A 276 37.30 -23.28 -0.85
N LEU A 277 36.12 -23.41 -0.25
CA LEU A 277 35.91 -23.15 1.18
C LEU A 277 36.81 -24.02 2.08
N THR A 278 37.01 -25.29 1.72
CA THR A 278 37.90 -26.20 2.45
C THR A 278 39.36 -25.77 2.30
N VAL A 279 39.76 -25.34 1.10
CA VAL A 279 41.11 -24.81 0.85
C VAL A 279 41.35 -23.51 1.61
N LEU A 280 40.40 -22.57 1.58
CA LEU A 280 40.47 -21.31 2.32
C LEU A 280 40.57 -21.55 3.83
N ARG A 281 39.82 -22.52 4.36
CA ARG A 281 39.91 -22.93 5.76
C ARG A 281 41.30 -23.46 6.12
N LYS A 282 41.92 -24.27 5.25
CA LYS A 282 43.30 -24.75 5.43
C LYS A 282 44.34 -23.63 5.40
N LEU A 283 44.08 -22.56 4.64
CA LEU A 283 44.93 -21.36 4.59
C LEU A 283 44.70 -20.40 5.76
N GLY A 284 43.84 -20.75 6.73
CA GLY A 284 43.54 -19.91 7.89
C GLY A 284 42.61 -18.73 7.59
N MET A 285 41.91 -18.74 6.44
CA MET A 285 40.88 -17.74 6.15
C MET A 285 39.56 -18.10 6.82
N SER A 286 38.87 -17.06 7.32
CA SER A 286 37.56 -17.23 7.95
C SER A 286 36.47 -17.43 6.90
N GLU A 287 35.60 -18.42 7.13
CA GLU A 287 34.44 -18.68 6.27
C GLU A 287 33.44 -17.52 6.29
N ALA A 288 33.29 -16.86 7.44
CA ALA A 288 32.48 -15.66 7.56
C ALA A 288 32.94 -14.53 6.61
N ALA A 289 34.25 -14.36 6.40
CA ALA A 289 34.76 -13.35 5.47
C ALA A 289 34.35 -13.65 4.03
N TYR A 290 34.26 -14.93 3.65
CA TYR A 290 33.77 -15.35 2.34
C TYR A 290 32.30 -15.03 2.13
N TRP A 291 31.43 -15.41 3.07
CA TRP A 291 30.00 -15.12 2.97
C TRP A 291 29.73 -13.62 2.94
N VAL A 292 30.42 -12.85 3.78
CA VAL A 292 30.31 -11.38 3.79
C VAL A 292 30.81 -10.77 2.48
N ALA A 293 31.96 -11.19 1.95
CA ALA A 293 32.47 -10.66 0.69
C ALA A 293 31.55 -10.97 -0.49
N SER A 294 31.02 -12.20 -0.57
CA SER A 294 30.05 -12.61 -1.58
C SER A 294 28.76 -11.80 -1.48
N PHE A 295 28.20 -11.65 -0.27
CA PHE A 295 27.02 -10.82 -0.03
C PHE A 295 27.24 -9.36 -0.45
N VAL A 296 28.33 -8.73 -0.01
CA VAL A 296 28.64 -7.33 -0.36
C VAL A 296 28.80 -7.15 -1.87
N THR A 297 29.45 -8.09 -2.56
CA THR A 297 29.59 -8.04 -4.02
C THR A 297 28.21 -8.03 -4.70
N LEU A 298 27.32 -8.91 -4.26
CA LEU A 298 25.98 -9.05 -4.83
C LEU A 298 25.09 -7.84 -4.50
N VAL A 299 25.19 -7.29 -3.30
CA VAL A 299 24.49 -6.06 -2.92
C VAL A 299 24.92 -4.90 -3.82
N VAL A 300 26.21 -4.76 -4.12
CA VAL A 300 26.68 -3.72 -5.06
C VAL A 300 26.04 -3.89 -6.44
N LEU A 301 25.92 -5.13 -6.94
CA LEU A 301 25.23 -5.38 -8.21
C LEU A 301 23.75 -4.99 -8.15
N VAL A 302 23.04 -5.33 -7.07
CA VAL A 302 21.64 -4.93 -6.85
C VAL A 302 21.49 -3.41 -6.81
N VAL A 303 22.39 -2.70 -6.11
CA VAL A 303 22.36 -1.23 -6.05
C VAL A 303 22.53 -0.65 -7.45
N VAL A 304 23.51 -1.13 -8.22
CA VAL A 304 23.76 -0.64 -9.58
C VAL A 304 22.56 -0.94 -10.49
N SER A 305 21.99 -2.14 -10.44
CA SER A 305 20.80 -2.47 -11.25
C SER A 305 19.59 -1.64 -10.86
N ALA A 306 19.35 -1.43 -9.56
CA ALA A 306 18.24 -0.60 -9.07
C ALA A 306 18.39 0.87 -9.52
N LEU A 307 19.61 1.42 -9.45
CA LEU A 307 19.91 2.77 -9.95
C LEU A 307 19.68 2.91 -11.46
N LEU A 308 20.08 1.90 -12.24
CA LEU A 308 19.83 1.91 -13.69
C LEU A 308 18.34 1.82 -14.03
N SER A 309 17.58 1.02 -13.28
CA SER A 309 16.13 0.95 -13.43
C SER A 309 15.45 2.30 -13.13
N MET A 310 15.97 3.10 -12.19
CA MET A 310 15.45 4.46 -11.96
C MET A 310 15.62 5.39 -13.15
N LEU A 311 16.69 5.25 -13.93
CA LEU A 311 16.94 6.09 -15.10
C LEU A 311 15.88 5.89 -16.19
N ALA A 312 15.15 4.78 -16.16
CA ALA A 312 14.11 4.47 -17.13
C ALA A 312 12.71 4.97 -16.76
N ILE A 313 12.53 5.59 -15.59
CA ILE A 313 11.24 6.19 -15.19
C ILE A 313 10.65 7.11 -16.28
N PRO A 314 11.43 8.02 -16.91
CA PRO A 314 10.90 8.89 -17.96
C PRO A 314 10.45 8.17 -19.24
N ALA A 315 10.88 6.92 -19.44
CA ALA A 315 10.54 6.12 -20.61
C ALA A 315 9.23 5.32 -20.41
N TYR A 316 8.69 5.27 -19.19
CA TYR A 316 7.46 4.54 -18.93
C TYR A 316 6.22 5.31 -19.40
N PRO A 317 5.22 4.62 -19.98
CA PRO A 317 3.96 5.24 -20.34
C PRO A 317 3.20 5.68 -19.08
N ALA A 318 2.41 6.74 -19.18
CA ALA A 318 1.67 7.31 -18.03
C ALA A 318 0.67 6.34 -17.37
N THR A 319 0.28 5.27 -18.07
CA THR A 319 -0.59 4.20 -17.55
C THR A 319 0.16 3.17 -16.71
N PHE A 320 1.50 3.18 -16.74
CA PHE A 320 2.33 2.26 -15.99
C PHE A 320 2.48 2.74 -14.53
N PRO A 321 2.39 1.85 -13.53
CA PRO A 321 2.41 2.21 -12.10
C PRO A 321 3.60 3.06 -11.68
N LEU A 322 4.77 2.74 -12.23
CA LEU A 322 6.04 3.35 -11.82
C LEU A 322 6.35 4.63 -12.60
N SER A 323 5.49 5.05 -13.53
CA SER A 323 5.68 6.30 -14.30
C SER A 323 5.54 7.55 -13.42
N ASN A 324 4.59 7.53 -12.48
CA ASN A 324 4.34 8.63 -11.54
C ASN A 324 4.94 8.38 -10.14
N ALA A 325 5.53 7.21 -9.90
CA ALA A 325 6.15 6.89 -8.63
C ALA A 325 7.39 7.77 -8.41
N SER A 326 7.61 8.22 -7.16
CA SER A 326 8.86 8.91 -6.83
C SER A 326 10.05 7.98 -7.09
N ALA A 327 11.14 8.53 -7.61
CA ALA A 327 12.33 7.75 -7.93
C ALA A 327 12.85 6.95 -6.70
N ALA A 328 12.70 7.51 -5.50
CA ALA A 328 13.03 6.85 -4.24
C ALA A 328 12.21 5.56 -4.01
N ILE A 329 10.92 5.57 -4.32
CA ILE A 329 10.06 4.39 -4.16
C ILE A 329 10.48 3.31 -5.16
N THR A 330 10.70 3.67 -6.43
CA THR A 330 11.17 2.74 -7.46
C THR A 330 12.52 2.13 -7.08
N PHE A 331 13.45 2.94 -6.55
CA PHE A 331 14.72 2.46 -6.01
C PHE A 331 14.53 1.44 -4.89
N VAL A 332 13.77 1.78 -3.86
CA VAL A 332 13.56 0.93 -2.69
C VAL A 332 12.89 -0.38 -3.08
N ALA A 333 11.88 -0.34 -3.96
CA ALA A 333 11.21 -1.53 -4.46
C ALA A 333 12.17 -2.45 -5.23
N GLN A 334 12.98 -1.89 -6.13
CA GLN A 334 13.99 -2.66 -6.89
C GLN A 334 15.09 -3.22 -5.99
N PHE A 335 15.60 -2.39 -5.09
CA PHE A 335 16.65 -2.77 -4.15
C PHE A 335 16.19 -3.88 -3.20
N ALA A 336 14.97 -3.77 -2.64
CA ALA A 336 14.42 -4.79 -1.76
C ALA A 336 14.20 -6.13 -2.49
N ALA A 337 13.62 -6.12 -3.70
CA ALA A 337 13.46 -7.33 -4.50
C ALA A 337 14.79 -8.02 -4.81
N GLY A 338 15.79 -7.25 -5.25
CA GLY A 338 17.13 -7.77 -5.53
C GLY A 338 17.79 -8.33 -4.27
N LEU A 339 17.70 -7.61 -3.14
CA LEU A 339 18.29 -8.04 -1.87
C LEU A 339 17.65 -9.32 -1.33
N GLN A 340 16.33 -9.46 -1.47
CA GLN A 340 15.60 -10.68 -1.11
C GLN A 340 16.09 -11.87 -1.93
N LEU A 341 16.18 -11.74 -3.25
CA LEU A 341 16.68 -12.80 -4.12
C LEU A 341 18.14 -13.16 -3.84
N VAL A 342 18.99 -12.17 -3.57
CA VAL A 342 20.39 -12.40 -3.16
C VAL A 342 20.45 -13.21 -1.87
N SER A 343 19.69 -12.80 -0.86
CA SER A 343 19.67 -13.46 0.46
C SER A 343 19.17 -14.89 0.34
N PHE A 344 18.07 -15.08 -0.39
CA PHE A 344 17.49 -16.39 -0.66
C PHE A 344 18.47 -17.31 -1.41
N GLY A 345 19.14 -16.79 -2.43
CA GLY A 345 20.12 -17.55 -3.22
C GLY A 345 21.31 -18.01 -2.38
N LEU A 346 21.83 -17.13 -1.52
CA LEU A 346 22.91 -17.47 -0.60
C LEU A 346 22.50 -18.53 0.42
N VAL A 347 21.29 -18.44 0.98
CA VAL A 347 20.76 -19.46 1.91
C VAL A 347 20.61 -20.80 1.21
N LEU A 348 20.10 -20.81 -0.02
CA LEU A 348 19.89 -22.03 -0.81
C LEU A 348 21.25 -22.70 -1.13
N VAL A 349 22.24 -21.92 -1.56
CA VAL A 349 23.61 -22.41 -1.80
C VAL A 349 24.26 -22.87 -0.49
N ALA A 350 24.04 -22.18 0.64
CA ALA A 350 24.60 -22.57 1.93
C ALA A 350 24.01 -23.90 2.45
N GLY A 351 22.69 -24.10 2.33
CA GLY A 351 21.98 -25.24 2.89
C GLY A 351 22.18 -26.56 2.14
N LEU A 352 22.40 -26.52 0.83
CA LEU A 352 22.46 -27.73 -0.01
C LEU A 352 23.87 -28.20 -0.32
N THR A 353 24.07 -29.51 -0.37
CA THR A 353 25.39 -30.15 -0.57
C THR A 353 25.71 -30.49 -2.02
N GLN A 354 24.72 -30.47 -2.92
CA GLN A 354 24.89 -30.80 -4.34
C GLN A 354 24.51 -29.61 -5.24
N GLN A 355 25.38 -29.28 -6.20
CA GLN A 355 25.15 -28.20 -7.16
C GLN A 355 23.91 -28.41 -8.02
N TYR A 356 23.68 -29.65 -8.45
CA TYR A 356 22.50 -29.99 -9.24
C TYR A 356 21.21 -29.74 -8.46
N ALA A 357 21.16 -30.16 -7.19
CA ALA A 357 20.01 -29.93 -6.32
C ALA A 357 19.75 -28.43 -6.08
N VAL A 358 20.82 -27.65 -5.89
CA VAL A 358 20.72 -26.18 -5.79
C VAL A 358 20.07 -25.60 -7.03
N ASN A 359 20.60 -25.89 -8.22
CA ASN A 359 20.12 -25.30 -9.46
C ASN A 359 18.68 -25.72 -9.78
N ALA A 360 18.33 -26.99 -9.56
CA ALA A 360 16.98 -27.50 -9.79
C ALA A 360 15.96 -26.86 -8.83
N LEU A 361 16.28 -26.81 -7.53
CA LEU A 361 15.40 -26.21 -6.52
C LEU A 361 15.27 -24.70 -6.73
N ALA A 362 16.37 -24.01 -7.02
CA ALA A 362 16.40 -22.61 -7.37
C ALA A 362 15.47 -22.27 -8.54
N GLY A 363 15.59 -23.00 -9.65
CA GLY A 363 14.76 -22.79 -10.83
C GLY A 363 13.27 -23.06 -10.55
N LEU A 364 12.97 -24.14 -9.82
CA LEU A 364 11.59 -24.48 -9.44
C LEU A 364 10.97 -23.41 -8.54
N LEU A 365 11.69 -22.95 -7.52
CA LEU A 365 11.21 -21.94 -6.59
C LEU A 365 11.06 -20.58 -7.26
N LEU A 366 11.98 -20.18 -8.13
CA LEU A 366 11.84 -18.97 -8.94
C LEU A 366 10.61 -19.03 -9.84
N MET A 367 10.42 -20.11 -10.60
CA MET A 367 9.25 -20.23 -11.49
C MET A 367 7.94 -20.26 -10.71
N ALA A 368 7.88 -21.01 -9.61
CA ALA A 368 6.72 -21.05 -8.73
C ALA A 368 6.41 -19.65 -8.16
N SER A 369 7.44 -18.89 -7.78
CA SER A 369 7.29 -17.55 -7.23
C SER A 369 6.77 -16.55 -8.27
N ILE A 370 7.30 -16.57 -9.50
CA ILE A 370 6.88 -15.69 -10.60
C ILE A 370 5.43 -16.00 -10.99
N LEU A 371 5.08 -17.28 -11.13
CA LEU A 371 3.72 -17.72 -11.45
C LEU A 371 2.74 -17.34 -10.34
N CYS A 372 3.12 -17.53 -9.08
CA CYS A 372 2.26 -17.20 -7.95
C CYS A 372 2.08 -15.69 -7.82
N SER A 373 3.14 -14.89 -8.01
CA SER A 373 3.05 -13.41 -8.05
C SER A 373 2.12 -12.93 -9.16
N ALA A 374 2.25 -13.48 -10.38
CA ALA A 374 1.38 -13.13 -11.50
C ALA A 374 -0.08 -13.50 -11.23
N LEU A 375 -0.33 -14.73 -10.75
CA LEU A 375 -1.67 -15.22 -10.47
C LEU A 375 -2.33 -14.41 -9.35
N LEU A 376 -1.61 -14.14 -8.27
CA LEU A 376 -2.11 -13.39 -7.13
C LEU A 376 -2.37 -11.93 -7.49
N GLY A 377 -1.46 -11.26 -8.20
CA GLY A 377 -1.68 -9.89 -8.69
C GLY A 377 -2.89 -9.81 -9.61
N PHE A 378 -3.09 -10.81 -10.47
CA PHE A 378 -4.25 -10.89 -11.36
C PHE A 378 -5.54 -11.09 -10.57
N LEU A 379 -5.57 -12.06 -9.64
CA LEU A 379 -6.73 -12.33 -8.79
C LEU A 379 -7.12 -11.10 -7.95
N ASP A 380 -6.14 -10.40 -7.39
CA ASP A 380 -6.39 -9.18 -6.62
C ASP A 380 -6.97 -8.08 -7.51
N SER A 381 -6.42 -7.91 -8.72
CA SER A 381 -6.93 -6.93 -9.71
C SER A 381 -8.36 -7.25 -10.17
N VAL A 382 -8.69 -8.52 -10.39
CA VAL A 382 -10.05 -8.98 -10.75
C VAL A 382 -11.02 -8.78 -9.58
N SER A 383 -10.58 -9.05 -8.35
CA SER A 383 -11.40 -8.85 -7.14
C SER A 383 -11.66 -7.36 -6.85
N GLY A 384 -10.63 -6.52 -7.01
CA GLY A 384 -10.74 -5.06 -6.90
C GLY A 384 -11.56 -4.44 -8.04
N ALA A 385 -11.65 -5.11 -9.19
CA ALA A 385 -12.56 -4.75 -10.27
C ALA A 385 -14.02 -5.15 -10.01
N GLY A 386 -14.32 -5.86 -8.92
CA GLY A 386 -15.68 -6.33 -8.56
C GLY A 386 -16.18 -7.52 -9.37
N ILE A 387 -15.35 -8.10 -10.24
CA ILE A 387 -15.72 -9.20 -11.15
C ILE A 387 -15.81 -10.53 -10.41
N MET A 388 -15.06 -10.69 -9.32
CA MET A 388 -15.16 -11.83 -8.42
C MET A 388 -15.56 -11.38 -7.01
N PRO A 389 -16.31 -12.21 -6.25
CA PRO A 389 -16.49 -11.98 -4.82
C PRO A 389 -15.12 -11.83 -4.18
N LYS A 390 -14.95 -10.85 -3.27
CA LYS A 390 -13.67 -10.57 -2.59
C LYS A 390 -13.00 -11.88 -2.26
N THR A 391 -11.87 -12.14 -2.92
CA THR A 391 -11.02 -13.30 -2.63
C THR A 391 -10.83 -13.33 -1.11
N PRO A 392 -10.82 -14.51 -0.47
CA PRO A 392 -10.68 -14.58 0.97
C PRO A 392 -9.38 -13.86 1.36
N LEU A 393 -9.53 -12.62 1.84
CA LEU A 393 -8.46 -11.73 2.27
C LEU A 393 -7.51 -12.43 3.25
N GLY A 394 -7.97 -13.50 3.91
CA GLY A 394 -7.19 -14.34 4.81
C GLY A 394 -5.89 -14.89 4.21
N PHE A 395 -5.76 -15.07 2.89
CA PHE A 395 -4.48 -15.50 2.31
C PHE A 395 -3.44 -14.37 2.38
N PHE A 396 -3.75 -13.18 1.84
CA PHE A 396 -2.84 -12.01 1.88
C PHE A 396 -2.66 -11.40 3.27
N VAL A 397 -3.71 -11.41 4.09
CA VAL A 397 -3.64 -11.02 5.51
C VAL A 397 -2.79 -12.03 6.28
N GLY A 398 -2.77 -13.30 5.88
CA GLY A 398 -1.87 -14.31 6.45
C GLY A 398 -0.39 -13.96 6.27
N PHE A 399 0.01 -13.56 5.05
CA PHE A 399 1.40 -13.15 4.74
C PHE A 399 1.81 -11.83 5.40
N SER A 400 0.88 -10.91 5.63
CA SER A 400 1.14 -9.62 6.30
C SER A 400 0.73 -9.59 7.78
N SER A 401 0.24 -10.71 8.32
CA SER A 401 -0.08 -10.81 9.74
C SER A 401 1.22 -10.94 10.52
N ALA A 402 1.29 -10.27 11.68
CA ALA A 402 2.39 -10.44 12.64
C ALA A 402 2.45 -11.86 13.27
N SER A 403 1.77 -12.86 12.68
CA SER A 403 1.80 -14.24 13.12
C SER A 403 3.08 -14.93 12.64
N ALA A 404 3.59 -15.89 13.43
CA ALA A 404 4.80 -16.65 13.07
C ALA A 404 4.70 -17.34 11.70
N LEU A 405 3.49 -17.73 11.29
CA LEU A 405 3.24 -18.36 10.00
C LEU A 405 3.35 -17.36 8.84
N GLY A 406 2.97 -16.10 9.06
CA GLY A 406 3.19 -15.00 8.10
C GLY A 406 4.66 -14.76 7.85
N TRP A 407 5.47 -14.64 8.91
CA TRP A 407 6.93 -14.50 8.81
C TRP A 407 7.60 -15.70 8.14
N ILE A 408 7.19 -16.94 8.48
CA ILE A 408 7.73 -18.15 7.84
C ILE A 408 7.41 -18.16 6.34
N LEU A 409 6.18 -17.78 5.97
CA LEU A 409 5.74 -17.71 4.58
C LEU A 409 6.43 -16.56 3.82
N GLU A 410 6.69 -15.42 4.45
CA GLU A 410 7.46 -14.31 3.88
C GLU A 410 8.94 -14.69 3.67
N ILE A 411 9.52 -15.50 4.58
CA ILE A 411 10.87 -16.04 4.43
C ILE A 411 10.93 -17.12 3.34
N LEU A 412 9.93 -18.00 3.24
CA LEU A 412 9.89 -19.07 2.23
C LEU A 412 9.49 -18.57 0.84
N PHE A 413 8.66 -17.53 0.77
CA PHE A 413 8.14 -16.95 -0.47
C PHE A 413 8.26 -15.41 -0.45
N PRO A 414 9.49 -14.88 -0.43
CA PRO A 414 9.75 -13.43 -0.33
C PRO A 414 9.10 -12.63 -1.47
N VAL A 415 8.86 -13.31 -2.59
CA VAL A 415 8.22 -12.78 -3.80
C VAL A 415 6.75 -12.37 -3.59
N LEU A 416 6.03 -13.03 -2.67
CA LEU A 416 4.60 -12.78 -2.47
C LEU A 416 4.32 -11.50 -1.67
N ALA A 417 5.21 -11.15 -0.74
CA ALA A 417 5.11 -9.89 0.01
C ALA A 417 5.39 -8.67 -0.88
N HIS A 418 6.27 -8.82 -1.88
CA HIS A 418 6.68 -7.73 -2.76
C HIS A 418 5.58 -7.32 -3.74
N GLY A 419 4.76 -8.26 -4.21
CA GLY A 419 3.66 -7.93 -5.12
C GLY A 419 2.59 -7.04 -4.49
N LYS A 420 2.36 -7.20 -3.19
CA LYS A 420 1.50 -6.27 -2.44
C LYS A 420 2.11 -4.87 -2.36
N LEU A 421 3.41 -4.74 -2.13
CA LEU A 421 4.09 -3.44 -2.05
C LEU A 421 4.02 -2.68 -3.38
N VAL A 422 4.22 -3.35 -4.51
CA VAL A 422 4.10 -2.72 -5.82
C VAL A 422 2.65 -2.39 -6.16
N PHE A 423 1.69 -3.23 -5.76
CA PHE A 423 0.28 -2.91 -5.86
C PHE A 423 -0.07 -1.66 -5.04
N ASP A 424 0.31 -1.60 -3.77
CA ASP A 424 0.06 -0.46 -2.89
C ASP A 424 0.72 0.83 -3.42
N VAL A 425 1.93 0.74 -4.01
CA VAL A 425 2.61 1.86 -4.68
C VAL A 425 1.93 2.28 -5.98
N SER A 426 1.49 1.32 -6.81
CA SER A 426 0.71 1.58 -8.04
C SER A 426 -0.59 2.31 -7.77
N SER A 427 -1.08 2.10 -6.55
CA SER A 427 -2.26 2.71 -6.05
C SER A 427 -1.96 4.18 -5.63
N ALA A 428 -0.82 4.47 -5.01
CA ALA A 428 -0.62 5.70 -4.23
C ALA A 428 -0.43 7.07 -4.95
N VAL A 429 -0.46 7.24 -6.29
CA VAL A 429 -0.15 8.56 -6.94
C VAL A 429 -0.90 8.83 -8.29
N PRO A 430 -1.45 10.04 -8.58
CA PRO A 430 -2.06 11.07 -7.73
C PRO A 430 -3.52 11.41 -8.11
N LEU A 431 -4.36 11.65 -7.10
CA LEU A 431 -5.66 12.32 -7.23
C LEU A 431 -5.48 13.83 -7.45
N LEU A 432 -5.64 14.29 -8.68
CA LEU A 432 -6.13 15.62 -9.01
C LEU A 432 -7.33 15.39 -9.94
N PHE A 433 -8.48 16.00 -9.62
CA PHE A 433 -9.81 15.78 -10.20
C PHE A 433 -10.68 14.71 -9.53
N VAL A 434 -11.19 15.04 -8.34
CA VAL A 434 -12.58 14.69 -8.02
C VAL A 434 -13.43 15.85 -8.57
N SER A 435 -14.00 15.66 -9.76
CA SER A 435 -15.01 16.55 -10.30
C SER A 435 -16.31 16.32 -9.51
N VAL A 436 -16.59 17.19 -8.54
CA VAL A 436 -17.91 17.24 -7.89
C VAL A 436 -18.86 17.85 -8.90
N LEU A 437 -19.69 17.01 -9.54
CA LEU A 437 -20.81 17.49 -10.34
C LEU A 437 -21.90 17.95 -9.38
N VAL A 438 -21.90 19.25 -9.05
CA VAL A 438 -23.01 19.88 -8.34
C VAL A 438 -24.12 20.09 -9.37
N ALA A 439 -25.10 19.20 -9.40
CA ALA A 439 -26.38 19.50 -10.03
C ALA A 439 -27.12 20.48 -9.10
N CYS A 440 -27.16 21.75 -9.48
CA CYS A 440 -28.13 22.70 -8.94
C CYS A 440 -29.40 22.56 -9.78
N ASP A 441 -30.48 22.05 -9.19
CA ASP A 441 -31.83 22.31 -9.68
C ASP A 441 -32.31 23.68 -9.20
#